data_AF-A0A849KDP3-F1
#
_entry.id   AF-A0A849KDP3-F1
#
_cell.length_a   1.000
_cell.length_b   1.000
_cell.length_c   1.000
_cell.angle_alpha   90.00
_cell.angle_beta   90.00
_cell.angle_gamma   90.00
#
_symmetry.space_group_name_H-M   'P 1'
#
loop_
_entity.id
_entity.type
_entity.pdbx_description
1 polymer ?
#
loop_
_entity_poly.entity_id
_entity_poly.type
_entity_poly.pdbx_seq_one_letter_code
_entity_poly.pdbx_strand_id
1 'polypeptide(L)'
;MKSGSSFLLAARQCEIAELEELARTGELVGAIGRFVHALQRERGLSNVFLSSQGRRFGEQRLQQVAGCVQEEAAVRERFERLDTDSSQARNGARLFSRVAVVLHGLDGLPQLRERVGRQALSARDSTTAYTKLVGGLLAVVFEAADSATDPEISRALVAMFNFMQGKEFAGQERAFGAGVFAAGAIDLAGQQQWRHLIDSQQGCFQVFADFSDPEVLRADQASREPAVIAEIERLRRIGCAGRPGALDADLSTQWYEGSTRRIDAMRGVEDLLALHLRHLCETRIAQARSELRDQRVLLEALASETPYPGADGGAPYGPQLERSILGMVQEQSRRLQAMGDELDAVRASLNERKVVERAKGLLMAHRLMSEEEAYKALRQMAMNQNRRLVDVAEAVLSLADVLPGGAR
;
A
#
# COMPACT_ATOMS: atom_id res chain seq x y z
N MET A 1 0.59 -45.38 7.35
CA MET A 1 1.81 -44.55 7.20
C MET A 1 1.52 -43.46 6.20
N LYS A 2 2.02 -42.24 6.40
CA LYS A 2 1.88 -41.16 5.42
C LYS A 2 2.76 -41.47 4.19
N SER A 3 2.19 -41.46 2.99
CA SER A 3 2.89 -41.72 1.73
C SER A 3 3.38 -40.42 1.08
N GLY A 4 4.31 -40.49 0.12
CA GLY A 4 4.74 -39.33 -0.67
C GLY A 4 3.57 -38.63 -1.39
N SER A 5 2.58 -39.40 -1.86
CA SER A 5 1.34 -38.87 -2.42
C SER A 5 0.51 -38.05 -1.41
N SER A 6 0.45 -38.49 -0.13
CA SER A 6 -0.25 -37.74 0.92
C SER A 6 0.40 -36.40 1.22
N PHE A 7 1.74 -36.32 1.14
CA PHE A 7 2.47 -35.06 1.32
C PHE A 7 2.35 -34.12 0.11
N LEU A 8 2.30 -34.64 -1.11
CA LEU A 8 2.03 -33.83 -2.31
C LEU A 8 0.65 -33.18 -2.26
N LEU A 9 -0.38 -33.94 -1.88
CA LEU A 9 -1.73 -33.42 -1.70
C LEU A 9 -1.80 -32.40 -0.56
N ALA A 10 -1.13 -32.68 0.56
CA ALA A 10 -1.05 -31.74 1.69
C ALA A 10 -0.36 -30.42 1.29
N ALA A 11 0.74 -30.48 0.52
CA ALA A 11 1.43 -29.28 0.04
C ALA A 11 0.51 -28.39 -0.81
N ARG A 12 -0.29 -28.99 -1.70
CA ARG A 12 -1.28 -28.25 -2.50
C ARG A 12 -2.44 -27.69 -1.68
N GLN A 13 -2.87 -28.41 -0.64
CA GLN A 13 -3.87 -27.89 0.29
C GLN A 13 -3.33 -26.67 1.06
N CYS A 14 -2.05 -26.69 1.45
CA CYS A 14 -1.39 -25.52 2.05
C CYS A 14 -1.37 -24.33 1.08
N GLU A 15 -1.01 -24.52 -0.18
CA GLU A 15 -1.01 -23.46 -1.21
C GLU A 15 -2.41 -22.83 -1.39
N ILE A 16 -3.47 -23.64 -1.40
CA ILE A 16 -4.85 -23.14 -1.46
C ILE A 16 -5.19 -22.31 -0.22
N ALA A 17 -4.82 -22.77 0.97
CA ALA A 17 -5.06 -22.04 2.21
C ALA A 17 -4.32 -20.69 2.25
N GLU A 18 -3.08 -20.65 1.75
CA GLU A 18 -2.30 -19.42 1.58
C GLU A 18 -2.97 -18.44 0.60
N LEU A 19 -3.46 -18.92 -0.54
CA LEU A 19 -4.18 -18.10 -1.52
C LEU A 19 -5.51 -17.56 -0.95
N GLU A 20 -6.21 -18.34 -0.14
CA GLU A 20 -7.43 -17.90 0.55
C GLU A 20 -7.14 -16.81 1.59
N GLU A 21 -6.01 -16.91 2.31
CA GLU A 21 -5.53 -15.84 3.20
C GLU A 21 -5.15 -14.58 2.42
N LEU A 22 -4.52 -14.73 1.25
CA LEU A 22 -4.22 -13.62 0.35
C LEU A 22 -5.49 -12.95 -0.18
N ALA A 23 -6.55 -13.71 -0.47
CA ALA A 23 -7.83 -13.15 -0.85
C ALA A 23 -8.44 -12.30 0.29
N ARG A 24 -8.40 -12.79 1.54
CA ARG A 24 -8.81 -12.02 2.72
C ARG A 24 -7.99 -10.75 2.88
N THR A 25 -6.68 -10.84 2.65
CA THR A 25 -5.78 -9.68 2.63
C THR A 25 -6.17 -8.67 1.56
N GLY A 26 -6.49 -9.13 0.33
CA GLY A 26 -6.97 -8.28 -0.75
C GLY A 26 -8.29 -7.57 -0.41
N GLU A 27 -9.22 -8.25 0.27
CA GLU A 27 -10.45 -7.64 0.76
C GLU A 27 -10.18 -6.55 1.81
N LEU A 28 -9.26 -6.80 2.74
CA LEU A 28 -8.82 -5.81 3.73
C LEU A 28 -8.22 -4.58 3.05
N VAL A 29 -7.29 -4.78 2.11
CA VAL A 29 -6.66 -3.69 1.35
C VAL A 29 -7.71 -2.88 0.57
N GLY A 30 -8.67 -3.56 -0.06
CA GLY A 30 -9.79 -2.91 -0.73
C GLY A 30 -10.68 -2.09 0.21
N ALA A 31 -10.98 -2.60 1.41
CA ALA A 31 -11.74 -1.87 2.43
C ALA A 31 -10.97 -0.63 2.94
N ILE A 32 -9.68 -0.79 3.21
CA ILE A 32 -8.81 0.33 3.59
C ILE A 32 -8.76 1.38 2.47
N GLY A 33 -8.67 0.99 1.20
CA GLY A 33 -8.67 1.94 0.08
C GLY A 33 -9.94 2.80 0.01
N ARG A 34 -11.12 2.19 0.18
CA ARG A 34 -12.40 2.93 0.27
C ARG A 34 -12.41 3.89 1.46
N PHE A 35 -11.99 3.42 2.62
CA PHE A 35 -11.98 4.25 3.82
C PHE A 35 -10.98 5.40 3.75
N VAL A 36 -9.77 5.15 3.22
CA VAL A 36 -8.77 6.19 2.95
C VAL A 36 -9.34 7.27 2.04
N HIS A 37 -10.01 6.88 0.95
CA HIS A 37 -10.67 7.85 0.08
C HIS A 37 -11.75 8.67 0.81
N ALA A 38 -12.57 8.02 1.63
CA ALA A 38 -13.59 8.70 2.43
C ALA A 38 -12.96 9.71 3.42
N LEU A 39 -11.88 9.33 4.10
CA LEU A 39 -11.11 10.23 4.99
C LEU A 39 -10.44 11.37 4.24
N GLN A 40 -9.93 11.14 3.03
CA GLN A 40 -9.34 12.19 2.18
C GLN A 40 -10.37 13.25 1.78
N ARG A 41 -11.62 12.85 1.53
CA ARG A 41 -12.74 13.75 1.29
C ARG A 41 -13.15 14.48 2.56
N GLU A 42 -13.27 13.78 3.68
CA GLU A 42 -13.58 14.37 4.99
C GLU A 42 -12.55 15.42 5.41
N ARG A 43 -11.26 15.14 5.20
CA ARG A 43 -10.15 16.08 5.39
C ARG A 43 -10.33 17.34 4.55
N GLY A 44 -10.64 17.20 3.26
CA GLY A 44 -10.87 18.32 2.36
C GLY A 44 -12.03 19.21 2.80
N LEU A 45 -13.18 18.61 3.12
CA LEU A 45 -14.36 19.33 3.61
C LEU A 45 -14.10 20.02 4.96
N SER A 46 -13.41 19.33 5.87
CA SER A 46 -13.03 19.88 7.18
C SER A 46 -12.09 21.08 7.03
N ASN A 47 -11.15 21.02 6.09
CA ASN A 47 -10.22 22.12 5.81
C ASN A 47 -10.98 23.38 5.34
N VAL A 48 -11.91 23.25 4.39
CA VAL A 48 -12.71 24.39 3.90
C VAL A 48 -13.67 24.90 4.98
N PHE A 49 -14.28 24.01 5.76
CA PHE A 49 -15.15 24.40 6.87
C PHE A 49 -14.40 25.24 7.91
N LEU A 50 -13.22 24.79 8.35
CA LEU A 50 -12.40 25.52 9.33
C LEU A 50 -11.87 26.84 8.76
N SER A 51 -11.39 26.84 7.52
CA SER A 51 -10.86 28.05 6.86
C SER A 51 -11.94 29.11 6.61
N SER A 52 -13.21 28.68 6.46
CA SER A 52 -14.36 29.57 6.32
C SER A 52 -15.04 29.94 7.64
N GLN A 53 -14.42 29.62 8.79
CA GLN A 53 -14.98 29.84 10.13
C GLN A 53 -16.39 29.25 10.28
N GLY A 54 -16.58 28.04 9.72
CA GLY A 54 -17.80 27.27 9.78
C GLY A 54 -18.90 27.70 8.81
N ARG A 55 -18.66 28.68 7.94
CA ARG A 55 -19.68 29.23 7.03
C ARG A 55 -19.96 28.37 5.80
N ARG A 56 -19.00 27.52 5.38
CA ARG A 56 -19.11 26.69 4.18
C ARG A 56 -18.93 25.21 4.51
N PHE A 57 -19.57 24.33 3.74
CA PHE A 57 -19.40 22.88 3.79
C PHE A 57 -19.78 22.18 5.11
N GLY A 58 -20.58 22.82 5.97
CA GLY A 58 -21.02 22.23 7.25
C GLY A 58 -21.87 20.97 7.05
N GLU A 59 -22.89 21.04 6.21
CA GLU A 59 -23.79 19.91 5.92
C GLU A 59 -23.08 18.80 5.15
N GLN A 60 -22.33 19.16 4.10
CA GLN A 60 -21.55 18.22 3.30
C GLN A 60 -20.55 17.44 4.16
N ARG A 61 -19.92 18.10 5.15
CA ARG A 61 -19.03 17.44 6.12
C ARG A 61 -19.79 16.40 6.94
N LEU A 62 -20.98 16.74 7.47
CA LEU A 62 -21.78 15.80 8.28
C LEU A 62 -22.22 14.57 7.46
N GLN A 63 -22.63 14.79 6.20
CA GLN A 63 -22.95 13.70 5.27
C GLN A 63 -21.72 12.81 5.00
N GLN A 64 -20.55 13.42 4.78
CA GLN A 64 -19.31 12.67 4.58
C GLN A 64 -18.90 11.88 5.84
N VAL A 65 -19.07 12.44 7.03
CA VAL A 65 -18.81 11.74 8.31
C VAL A 65 -19.65 10.47 8.41
N ALA A 66 -20.94 10.53 8.05
CA ALA A 66 -21.82 9.35 8.07
C ALA A 66 -21.32 8.26 7.12
N GLY A 67 -20.86 8.62 5.91
CA GLY A 67 -20.24 7.68 4.98
C GLY A 67 -18.93 7.10 5.51
N CYS A 68 -18.08 7.91 6.13
CA CYS A 68 -16.84 7.46 6.74
C CYS A 68 -17.08 6.45 7.88
N VAL A 69 -18.14 6.60 8.67
CA VAL A 69 -18.50 5.64 9.74
C VAL A 69 -18.83 4.26 9.16
N GLN A 70 -19.50 4.20 8.00
CA GLN A 70 -19.80 2.92 7.34
C GLN A 70 -18.53 2.23 6.84
N GLU A 71 -17.63 2.98 6.20
CA GLU A 71 -16.36 2.44 5.72
C GLU A 71 -15.41 2.05 6.89
N GLU A 72 -15.43 2.81 7.99
CA GLU A 72 -14.69 2.47 9.21
C GLU A 72 -15.17 1.14 9.79
N ALA A 73 -16.49 0.91 9.86
CA ALA A 73 -17.06 -0.35 10.34
C ALA A 73 -16.62 -1.53 9.47
N ALA A 74 -16.61 -1.35 8.13
CA ALA A 74 -16.13 -2.38 7.22
C ALA A 74 -14.66 -2.73 7.46
N VAL A 75 -13.79 -1.75 7.74
CA VAL A 75 -12.37 -1.99 8.07
C VAL A 75 -12.23 -2.71 9.41
N ARG A 76 -12.96 -2.28 10.45
CA ARG A 76 -12.93 -2.92 11.77
C ARG A 76 -13.36 -4.39 11.71
N GLU A 77 -14.41 -4.70 10.95
CA GLU A 77 -14.87 -6.08 10.72
C GLU A 77 -13.76 -6.96 10.10
N ARG A 78 -12.92 -6.42 9.21
CA ARG A 78 -11.78 -7.20 8.65
C ARG A 78 -10.65 -7.36 9.65
N PHE A 79 -10.38 -6.35 10.49
CA PHE A 79 -9.39 -6.47 11.55
C PHE A 79 -9.77 -7.52 12.59
N GLU A 80 -11.05 -7.64 12.93
CA GLU A 80 -11.55 -8.68 13.85
C GLU A 80 -11.42 -10.10 13.30
N ARG A 81 -11.37 -10.25 11.97
CA ARG A 81 -11.18 -11.53 11.28
C ARG A 81 -9.72 -11.94 11.14
N LEU A 82 -8.77 -11.07 11.47
CA LEU A 82 -7.36 -11.42 11.44
C LEU A 82 -7.07 -12.45 12.55
N ASP A 83 -6.48 -13.58 12.18
CA ASP A 83 -6.14 -14.64 13.15
C ASP A 83 -4.94 -14.21 14.01
N THR A 84 -5.22 -13.72 15.21
CA THR A 84 -4.21 -13.30 16.19
C THR A 84 -3.54 -14.47 16.93
N ASP A 85 -4.12 -15.66 16.86
CA ASP A 85 -3.67 -16.84 17.60
C ASP A 85 -2.72 -17.73 16.78
N SER A 86 -2.66 -17.52 15.46
CA SER A 86 -1.75 -18.24 14.57
C SER A 86 -0.27 -17.88 14.82
N SER A 87 0.47 -18.78 15.45
CA SER A 87 1.93 -18.68 15.62
C SER A 87 2.72 -18.83 14.30
N GLN A 88 2.05 -18.93 13.15
CA GLN A 88 2.63 -19.23 11.84
C GLN A 88 2.65 -18.03 10.88
N ALA A 89 2.05 -16.89 11.23
CA ALA A 89 2.06 -15.71 10.38
C ALA A 89 3.49 -15.14 10.23
N ARG A 90 4.15 -15.42 9.11
CA ARG A 90 5.36 -14.68 8.68
C ARG A 90 5.03 -13.18 8.73
N ASN A 91 5.81 -12.41 9.50
CA ASN A 91 5.65 -10.96 9.69
C ASN A 91 4.41 -10.49 10.49
N GLY A 92 3.65 -11.38 11.14
CA GLY A 92 2.43 -11.02 11.89
C GLY A 92 2.63 -9.93 12.94
N ALA A 93 3.76 -9.94 13.67
CA ALA A 93 4.06 -8.93 14.70
C ALA A 93 4.08 -7.49 14.16
N ARG A 94 4.58 -7.28 12.93
CA ARG A 94 4.62 -5.93 12.31
C ARG A 94 3.23 -5.48 11.89
N LEU A 95 2.51 -6.37 11.20
CA LEU A 95 1.13 -6.11 10.79
C LEU A 95 0.26 -5.76 12.00
N PHE A 96 0.28 -6.58 13.05
CA PHE A 96 -0.50 -6.34 14.26
C PHE A 96 -0.09 -5.06 14.99
N SER A 97 1.20 -4.72 15.01
CA SER A 97 1.67 -3.44 15.54
C SER A 97 1.09 -2.25 14.76
N ARG A 98 1.02 -2.34 13.43
CA ARG A 98 0.39 -1.30 12.59
C ARG A 98 -1.12 -1.22 12.81
N VAL A 99 -1.79 -2.37 12.87
CA VAL A 99 -3.23 -2.45 13.16
C VAL A 99 -3.55 -1.84 14.52
N ALA A 100 -2.75 -2.11 15.56
CA ALA A 100 -2.93 -1.52 16.89
C ALA A 100 -2.83 0.02 16.87
N VAL A 101 -1.83 0.56 16.17
CA VAL A 101 -1.67 2.02 16.01
C VAL A 101 -2.85 2.63 15.25
N VAL A 102 -3.33 1.96 14.20
CA VAL A 102 -4.50 2.41 13.43
C VAL A 102 -5.76 2.38 14.30
N LEU A 103 -6.04 1.29 14.99
CA LEU A 103 -7.20 1.16 15.87
C LEU A 103 -7.24 2.28 16.92
N HIS A 104 -6.11 2.58 17.55
CA HIS A 104 -6.00 3.72 18.46
C HIS A 104 -6.35 5.06 17.78
N GLY A 105 -5.89 5.26 16.53
CA GLY A 105 -6.23 6.43 15.73
C GLY A 105 -7.73 6.50 15.37
N LEU A 106 -8.37 5.36 15.11
CA LEU A 106 -9.80 5.27 14.82
C LEU A 106 -10.64 5.59 16.06
N ASP A 107 -10.24 5.11 17.24
CA ASP A 107 -10.92 5.42 18.50
C ASP A 107 -10.89 6.91 18.85
N GLY A 108 -9.84 7.64 18.39
CA GLY A 108 -9.74 9.09 18.53
C GLY A 108 -10.50 9.90 17.48
N LEU A 109 -10.98 9.28 16.40
CA LEU A 109 -11.61 9.97 15.27
C LEU A 109 -12.92 10.71 15.64
N PRO A 110 -13.82 10.18 16.50
CA PRO A 110 -14.99 10.92 16.96
C PRO A 110 -14.64 12.23 17.67
N GLN A 111 -13.61 12.21 18.53
CA GLN A 111 -13.16 13.40 19.26
C GLN A 111 -12.54 14.44 18.31
N LEU A 112 -11.79 13.98 17.29
CA LEU A 112 -11.29 14.86 16.23
C LEU A 112 -12.45 15.57 15.51
N ARG A 113 -13.50 14.82 15.11
CA ARG A 113 -14.69 15.34 14.44
C ARG A 113 -15.45 16.36 15.30
N GLU A 114 -15.58 16.10 16.60
CA GLU A 114 -16.20 17.02 17.56
C GLU A 114 -15.42 18.34 17.64
N ARG A 115 -14.09 18.26 17.77
CA ARG A 115 -13.21 19.44 17.81
C ARG A 115 -13.27 20.24 16.50
N VAL A 116 -13.33 19.57 15.34
CA VAL A 116 -13.54 20.23 14.04
C VAL A 116 -14.92 20.92 14.00
N GLY A 117 -15.97 20.23 14.44
CA GLY A 117 -17.33 20.78 14.47
C GLY A 117 -17.47 22.02 15.35
N ARG A 118 -16.77 22.06 16.48
CA ARG A 118 -16.69 23.23 17.38
C ARG A 118 -15.68 24.29 16.94
N GLN A 119 -14.97 24.08 15.84
CA GLN A 119 -13.89 24.96 15.37
C GLN A 119 -12.76 25.14 16.40
N ALA A 120 -12.53 24.12 17.24
CA ALA A 120 -11.51 24.09 18.30
C ALA A 120 -10.12 23.64 17.79
N LEU A 121 -9.93 23.61 16.47
CA LEU A 121 -8.71 23.19 15.78
C LEU A 121 -8.46 24.11 14.59
N SER A 122 -7.20 24.38 14.26
CA SER A 122 -6.87 25.04 13.01
C SER A 122 -7.07 24.09 11.82
N ALA A 123 -7.28 24.65 10.62
CA ALA A 123 -7.36 23.85 9.39
C ALA A 123 -6.09 23.02 9.15
N ARG A 124 -4.92 23.56 9.55
CA ARG A 124 -3.63 22.87 9.49
C ARG A 124 -3.59 21.67 10.43
N ASP A 125 -3.92 21.86 11.70
CA ASP A 125 -3.87 20.78 12.70
C ASP A 125 -4.86 19.66 12.37
N SER A 126 -6.06 20.02 11.90
CA SER A 126 -7.03 19.03 11.41
C SER A 126 -6.49 18.25 10.21
N THR A 127 -5.86 18.94 9.25
CA THR A 127 -5.23 18.30 8.08
C THR A 127 -4.13 17.34 8.50
N THR A 128 -3.24 17.74 9.41
CA THR A 128 -2.18 16.88 9.96
C THR A 128 -2.74 15.64 10.64
N ALA A 129 -3.81 15.77 11.43
CA ALA A 129 -4.43 14.65 12.12
C ALA A 129 -5.01 13.60 11.14
N TYR A 130 -5.76 14.03 10.13
CA TYR A 130 -6.27 13.13 9.08
C TYR A 130 -5.14 12.48 8.28
N THR A 131 -4.12 13.25 7.89
CA THR A 131 -2.96 12.72 7.16
C THR A 131 -2.23 11.65 7.95
N LYS A 132 -2.08 11.81 9.27
CA LYS A 132 -1.46 10.80 10.14
C LYS A 132 -2.27 9.49 10.18
N LEU A 133 -3.59 9.59 10.28
CA LEU A 133 -4.47 8.41 10.27
C LEU A 133 -4.42 7.68 8.92
N VAL A 134 -4.48 8.42 7.81
CA VAL A 134 -4.35 7.87 6.46
C VAL A 134 -2.99 7.19 6.28
N GLY A 135 -1.90 7.81 6.75
CA GLY A 135 -0.56 7.21 6.72
C GLY A 135 -0.49 5.88 7.50
N GLY A 136 -1.14 5.80 8.67
CA GLY A 136 -1.26 4.56 9.43
C GLY A 136 -2.00 3.46 8.67
N LEU A 137 -3.12 3.79 8.03
CA LEU A 137 -3.90 2.86 7.20
C LEU A 137 -3.08 2.35 6.00
N LEU A 138 -2.35 3.24 5.31
CA LEU A 138 -1.46 2.85 4.21
C LEU A 138 -0.30 1.96 4.70
N ALA A 139 0.21 2.19 5.91
CA ALA A 139 1.22 1.31 6.50
C ALA A 139 0.70 -0.11 6.76
N VAL A 140 -0.57 -0.29 7.11
CA VAL A 140 -1.19 -1.62 7.20
C VAL A 140 -1.23 -2.30 5.83
N VAL A 141 -1.66 -1.57 4.78
CA VAL A 141 -1.66 -2.09 3.39
C VAL A 141 -0.26 -2.53 2.97
N PHE A 142 0.76 -1.75 3.33
CA PHE A 142 2.15 -2.08 3.03
C PHE A 142 2.61 -3.39 3.69
N GLU A 143 2.39 -3.56 5.00
CA GLU A 143 2.77 -4.80 5.70
C GLU A 143 1.99 -6.01 5.18
N ALA A 144 0.72 -5.80 4.79
CA ALA A 144 -0.11 -6.86 4.21
C ALA A 144 0.35 -7.26 2.80
N ALA A 145 0.82 -6.31 2.00
CA ALA A 145 1.44 -6.58 0.70
C ALA A 145 2.76 -7.35 0.85
N ASP A 146 3.54 -7.06 1.89
CA ASP A 146 4.82 -7.71 2.14
C ASP A 146 4.70 -9.19 2.54
N SER A 147 3.57 -9.57 3.17
CA SER A 147 3.28 -10.96 3.54
C SER A 147 2.85 -11.84 2.36
N ALA A 148 2.65 -11.28 1.17
CA ALA A 148 2.18 -12.05 0.01
C ALA A 148 3.18 -13.14 -0.42
N THR A 149 2.65 -14.33 -0.71
CA THR A 149 3.41 -15.53 -1.14
C THR A 149 3.14 -15.94 -2.60
N ASP A 150 2.21 -15.27 -3.29
CA ASP A 150 1.99 -15.45 -4.74
C ASP A 150 2.56 -14.22 -5.49
N PRO A 151 3.44 -14.40 -6.50
CA PRO A 151 4.09 -13.29 -7.19
C PRO A 151 3.12 -12.33 -7.87
N GLU A 152 2.11 -12.84 -8.60
CA GLU A 152 1.17 -12.01 -9.34
C GLU A 152 0.33 -11.16 -8.38
N ILE A 153 -0.17 -11.78 -7.30
CA ILE A 153 -0.90 -11.08 -6.25
C ILE A 153 -0.01 -10.05 -5.56
N SER A 154 1.26 -10.39 -5.29
CA SER A 154 2.22 -9.45 -4.70
C SER A 154 2.44 -8.23 -5.61
N ARG A 155 2.61 -8.41 -6.92
CA ARG A 155 2.76 -7.29 -7.88
C ARG A 155 1.52 -6.40 -7.88
N ALA A 156 0.32 -7.00 -7.92
CA ALA A 156 -0.93 -6.25 -7.87
C ALA A 156 -1.08 -5.44 -6.56
N LEU A 157 -0.70 -6.02 -5.42
CA LEU A 157 -0.68 -5.33 -4.12
C LEU A 157 0.35 -4.17 -4.09
N VAL A 158 1.56 -4.37 -4.64
CA VAL A 158 2.57 -3.30 -4.76
C VAL A 158 2.04 -2.16 -5.63
N ALA A 159 1.42 -2.46 -6.78
CA ALA A 159 0.84 -1.47 -7.67
C ALA A 159 -0.28 -0.70 -6.97
N MET A 160 -1.20 -1.40 -6.31
CA MET A 160 -2.31 -0.81 -5.59
C MET A 160 -1.85 0.10 -4.44
N PHE A 161 -0.91 -0.37 -3.61
CA PHE A 161 -0.34 0.42 -2.52
C PHE A 161 0.32 1.71 -3.02
N ASN A 162 1.17 1.61 -4.06
CA ASN A 162 1.86 2.78 -4.59
C ASN A 162 0.88 3.77 -5.25
N PHE A 163 -0.15 3.28 -5.93
CA PHE A 163 -1.20 4.15 -6.47
C PHE A 163 -1.95 4.89 -5.35
N MET A 164 -2.36 4.19 -4.29
CA MET A 164 -3.01 4.77 -3.11
C MET A 164 -2.13 5.83 -2.43
N GLN A 165 -0.83 5.55 -2.30
CA GLN A 165 0.13 6.48 -1.73
C GLN A 165 0.32 7.73 -2.62
N GLY A 166 0.45 7.55 -3.94
CA GLY A 166 0.54 8.64 -4.89
C GLY A 166 -0.68 9.56 -4.83
N LYS A 167 -1.88 8.97 -4.76
CA LYS A 167 -3.14 9.70 -4.55
C LYS A 167 -3.14 10.47 -3.22
N GLU A 168 -2.62 9.88 -2.14
CA GLU A 168 -2.50 10.58 -0.86
C GLU A 168 -1.57 11.79 -0.94
N PHE A 169 -0.41 11.66 -1.58
CA PHE A 169 0.47 12.81 -1.81
C PHE A 169 -0.17 13.88 -2.71
N ALA A 170 -0.96 13.50 -3.71
CA ALA A 170 -1.74 14.45 -4.51
C ALA A 170 -2.78 15.19 -3.65
N GLY A 171 -3.42 14.50 -2.70
CA GLY A 171 -4.33 15.10 -1.73
C GLY A 171 -3.65 16.09 -0.78
N GLN A 172 -2.43 15.79 -0.34
CA GLN A 172 -1.60 16.71 0.47
C GLN A 172 -1.16 17.91 -0.35
N GLU A 173 -0.71 17.69 -1.59
CA GLU A 173 -0.33 18.76 -2.53
C GLU A 173 -1.49 19.70 -2.81
N ARG A 174 -2.71 19.18 -3.00
CA ARG A 174 -3.92 19.98 -3.14
C ARG A 174 -4.08 20.94 -1.96
N ALA A 175 -4.04 20.41 -0.73
CA ALA A 175 -4.23 21.21 0.48
C ALA A 175 -3.11 22.24 0.67
N PHE A 176 -1.86 21.84 0.41
CA PHE A 176 -0.69 22.71 0.49
C PHE A 176 -0.78 23.86 -0.53
N GLY A 177 -0.98 23.55 -1.80
CA GLY A 177 -1.06 24.55 -2.86
C GLY A 177 -2.25 25.51 -2.71
N ALA A 178 -3.41 25.02 -2.25
CA ALA A 178 -4.56 25.88 -1.97
C ALA A 178 -4.25 26.92 -0.89
N GLY A 179 -3.56 26.50 0.18
CA GLY A 179 -3.10 27.39 1.24
C GLY A 179 -2.05 28.40 0.77
N VAL A 180 -1.09 27.94 -0.03
CA VAL A 180 -0.04 28.81 -0.60
C VAL A 180 -0.63 29.89 -1.51
N PHE A 181 -1.50 29.51 -2.45
CA PHE A 181 -2.15 30.50 -3.31
C PHE A 181 -3.02 31.45 -2.48
N ALA A 182 -3.83 30.96 -1.55
CA ALA A 182 -4.68 31.80 -0.71
C ALA A 182 -3.87 32.80 0.15
N ALA A 183 -2.67 32.43 0.59
CA ALA A 183 -1.76 33.30 1.31
C ALA A 183 -1.06 34.33 0.41
N GLY A 184 -1.06 34.14 -0.91
CA GLY A 184 -0.40 35.01 -1.88
C GLY A 184 1.13 34.99 -1.81
N ALA A 185 1.71 34.06 -1.04
CA ALA A 185 3.15 33.99 -0.84
C ALA A 185 3.61 32.56 -0.50
N ILE A 186 4.86 32.26 -0.87
CA ILE A 186 5.55 31.03 -0.52
C ILE A 186 7.00 31.36 -0.18
N ASP A 187 7.52 30.77 0.90
CA ASP A 187 8.92 30.86 1.27
C ASP A 187 9.73 29.70 0.67
N LEU A 188 11.06 29.72 0.85
CA LEU A 188 11.93 28.67 0.31
C LEU A 188 11.61 27.28 0.89
N ALA A 189 11.24 27.21 2.17
CA ALA A 189 10.88 25.97 2.82
C ALA A 189 9.59 25.38 2.22
N GLY A 190 8.58 26.21 1.96
CA GLY A 190 7.35 25.84 1.27
C GLY A 190 7.60 25.39 -0.17
N GLN A 191 8.47 26.07 -0.92
CA GLN A 191 8.84 25.64 -2.28
C GLN A 191 9.47 24.26 -2.29
N GLN A 192 10.36 23.98 -1.34
CA GLN A 192 10.98 22.65 -1.20
C GLN A 192 9.95 21.58 -0.83
N GLN A 193 9.02 21.90 0.08
CA GLN A 193 7.93 20.99 0.46
C GLN A 193 7.02 20.67 -0.74
N TRP A 194 6.67 21.65 -1.57
CA TRP A 194 5.87 21.41 -2.77
C TRP A 194 6.59 20.48 -3.76
N ARG A 195 7.85 20.77 -4.06
CA ARG A 195 8.66 19.90 -4.94
C ARG A 195 8.73 18.48 -4.38
N HIS A 196 8.90 18.33 -3.07
CA HIS A 196 8.88 17.02 -2.43
C HIS A 196 7.55 16.26 -2.66
N LEU A 197 6.41 16.93 -2.52
CA LEU A 197 5.10 16.29 -2.78
C LEU A 197 4.94 15.88 -4.25
N ILE A 198 5.46 16.67 -5.18
CA ILE A 198 5.45 16.36 -6.62
C ILE A 198 6.36 15.14 -6.90
N ASP A 199 7.59 15.15 -6.40
CA ASP A 199 8.55 14.07 -6.60
C ASP A 199 8.07 12.75 -5.97
N SER A 200 7.44 12.83 -4.81
CA SER A 200 6.89 11.66 -4.11
C SER A 200 5.72 11.03 -4.87
N GLN A 201 4.87 11.84 -5.49
CA GLN A 201 3.84 11.34 -6.40
C GLN A 201 4.48 10.64 -7.59
N GLN A 202 5.46 11.27 -8.25
CA GLN A 202 6.11 10.70 -9.42
C GLN A 202 6.74 9.34 -9.11
N GLY A 203 7.46 9.23 -7.99
CA GLY A 203 8.03 7.95 -7.56
C GLY A 203 6.97 6.87 -7.31
N CYS A 204 5.88 7.21 -6.63
CA CYS A 204 4.77 6.27 -6.41
C CYS A 204 4.12 5.83 -7.73
N PHE A 205 3.83 6.77 -8.63
CA PHE A 205 3.18 6.45 -9.91
C PHE A 205 4.11 5.70 -10.87
N GLN A 206 5.42 5.87 -10.76
CA GLN A 206 6.39 5.05 -11.51
C GLN A 206 6.34 3.59 -11.04
N VAL A 207 6.44 3.34 -9.73
CA VAL A 207 6.34 1.97 -9.20
C VAL A 207 4.97 1.36 -9.50
N PHE A 208 3.88 2.12 -9.41
CA PHE A 208 2.59 1.66 -9.89
C PHE A 208 2.66 1.21 -11.36
N ALA A 209 3.25 2.02 -12.24
CA ALA A 209 3.34 1.68 -13.66
C ALA A 209 4.22 0.45 -13.93
N ASP A 210 5.30 0.27 -13.18
CA ASP A 210 6.22 -0.85 -13.35
C ASP A 210 5.59 -2.20 -12.93
N PHE A 211 4.64 -2.18 -12.00
CA PHE A 211 4.04 -3.39 -11.41
C PHE A 211 2.58 -3.65 -11.85
N SER A 212 1.91 -2.66 -12.44
CA SER A 212 0.49 -2.75 -12.80
C SER A 212 0.25 -3.54 -14.10
N ASP A 213 -0.94 -4.12 -14.21
CA ASP A 213 -1.43 -4.73 -15.45
C ASP A 213 -1.61 -3.69 -16.58
N PRO A 214 -1.30 -4.03 -17.85
CA PRO A 214 -1.47 -3.14 -19.00
C PRO A 214 -2.89 -2.60 -19.20
N GLU A 215 -3.94 -3.32 -18.82
CA GLU A 215 -5.32 -2.84 -18.88
C GLU A 215 -5.56 -1.70 -17.89
N VAL A 216 -5.06 -1.85 -16.66
CA VAL A 216 -5.14 -0.81 -15.62
C VAL A 216 -4.34 0.42 -16.03
N LEU A 217 -3.17 0.25 -16.65
CA LEU A 217 -2.36 1.37 -17.15
C LEU A 217 -3.08 2.16 -18.25
N ARG A 218 -3.77 1.47 -19.17
CA ARG A 218 -4.59 2.12 -20.20
C ARG A 218 -5.75 2.88 -19.58
N ALA A 219 -6.41 2.31 -18.58
CA ALA A 219 -7.50 2.98 -17.86
C ALA A 219 -7.01 4.23 -17.11
N ASP A 220 -5.84 4.16 -16.46
CA ASP A 220 -5.21 5.32 -15.82
C ASP A 220 -4.90 6.41 -16.84
N GLN A 221 -4.27 6.08 -17.97
CA GLN A 221 -4.00 7.04 -19.04
C GLN A 221 -5.29 7.68 -19.59
N ALA A 222 -6.34 6.89 -19.81
CA ALA A 222 -7.63 7.38 -20.30
C ALA A 222 -8.37 8.26 -19.28
N SER A 223 -8.17 8.02 -17.98
CA SER A 223 -8.77 8.83 -16.91
C SER A 223 -8.17 10.24 -16.81
N ARG A 224 -6.96 10.45 -17.36
CA ARG A 224 -6.23 11.71 -17.26
C ARG A 224 -6.73 12.71 -18.31
N GLU A 225 -7.46 13.71 -17.86
CA GLU A 225 -7.88 14.82 -18.73
C GLU A 225 -6.69 15.73 -19.09
N PRO A 226 -6.28 15.84 -20.38
CA PRO A 226 -5.07 16.58 -20.76
C PRO A 226 -5.10 18.05 -20.34
N ALA A 227 -6.27 18.70 -20.43
CA ALA A 227 -6.43 20.10 -20.04
C ALA A 227 -6.25 20.31 -18.51
N VAL A 228 -6.80 19.41 -17.69
CA VAL A 228 -6.67 19.48 -16.22
C VAL A 228 -5.22 19.24 -15.80
N ILE A 229 -4.56 18.25 -16.41
CA ILE A 229 -3.15 17.94 -16.11
C ILE A 229 -2.24 19.10 -16.52
N ALA A 230 -2.43 19.66 -17.71
CA ALA A 230 -1.65 20.81 -18.18
C ALA A 230 -1.81 22.02 -17.25
N GLU A 231 -3.02 22.25 -16.75
CA GLU A 231 -3.30 23.35 -15.83
C GLU A 231 -2.65 23.13 -14.46
N ILE A 232 -2.72 21.92 -13.91
CA ILE A 232 -2.00 21.56 -12.67
C ILE A 232 -0.49 21.78 -12.86
N GLU A 233 0.10 21.35 -13.98
CA GLU A 233 1.52 21.56 -14.26
C GLU A 233 1.90 23.04 -14.43
N ARG A 234 1.00 23.85 -14.99
CA ARG A 234 1.17 25.31 -15.06
C ARG A 234 1.21 25.92 -13.65
N LEU A 235 0.27 25.55 -12.79
CA LEU A 235 0.18 26.04 -11.41
C LEU A 235 1.33 25.55 -10.53
N ARG A 236 1.77 24.29 -10.70
CA ARG A 236 2.99 23.75 -10.07
C ARG A 236 4.21 24.59 -10.41
N ARG A 237 4.39 24.95 -11.69
CA ARG A 237 5.49 25.82 -12.12
C ARG A 237 5.43 27.19 -11.45
N ILE A 238 4.25 27.79 -11.34
CA ILE A 238 4.07 29.08 -10.65
C ILE A 238 4.46 28.97 -9.16
N GLY A 239 3.92 27.97 -8.45
CA GLY A 239 4.20 27.76 -7.03
C GLY A 239 5.67 27.42 -6.74
N CYS A 240 6.30 26.63 -7.62
CA CYS A 240 7.69 26.19 -7.47
C CYS A 240 8.73 27.19 -7.99
N ALA A 241 8.39 28.10 -8.90
CA ALA A 241 9.32 29.07 -9.49
C ALA A 241 9.19 30.49 -8.90
N GLY A 242 8.22 30.73 -8.00
CA GLY A 242 7.92 32.06 -7.49
C GLY A 242 9.14 32.79 -6.92
N ARG A 243 9.35 34.05 -7.34
CA ARG A 243 10.12 35.01 -6.54
C ARG A 243 9.42 35.16 -5.18
N PRO A 244 10.12 35.31 -4.05
CA PRO A 244 9.48 35.58 -2.78
C PRO A 244 8.58 36.82 -2.91
N GLY A 245 7.25 36.66 -2.76
CA GLY A 245 6.36 37.78 -2.43
C GLY A 245 5.24 38.22 -3.40
N ALA A 246 4.82 37.47 -4.42
CA ALA A 246 3.52 37.74 -5.06
C ALA A 246 2.98 36.54 -5.86
N LEU A 247 2.26 35.64 -5.19
CA LEU A 247 1.37 34.69 -5.84
C LEU A 247 -0.03 35.30 -5.93
N ASP A 248 -0.70 35.06 -7.05
CA ASP A 248 -2.09 35.48 -7.22
C ASP A 248 -3.02 34.59 -6.37
N ALA A 249 -3.76 35.22 -5.46
CA ALA A 249 -4.68 34.54 -4.57
C ALA A 249 -5.90 33.96 -5.29
N ASP A 250 -6.27 34.51 -6.44
CA ASP A 250 -7.40 34.04 -7.24
C ASP A 250 -7.13 32.66 -7.87
N LEU A 251 -5.87 32.23 -7.92
CA LEU A 251 -5.48 30.90 -8.38
C LEU A 251 -5.80 29.78 -7.37
N SER A 252 -6.11 30.10 -6.11
CA SER A 252 -6.40 29.10 -5.08
C SER A 252 -7.61 28.23 -5.44
N THR A 253 -8.68 28.85 -5.93
CA THR A 253 -9.90 28.15 -6.36
C THR A 253 -9.61 27.25 -7.56
N GLN A 254 -8.92 27.77 -8.58
CA GLN A 254 -8.57 27.04 -9.79
C GLN A 254 -7.69 25.81 -9.47
N TRP A 255 -6.69 25.99 -8.60
CA TRP A 255 -5.84 24.91 -8.10
C TRP A 255 -6.64 23.83 -7.39
N TYR A 256 -7.53 24.23 -6.48
CA TYR A 256 -8.34 23.30 -5.70
C TYR A 256 -9.27 22.47 -6.59
N GLU A 257 -9.95 23.10 -7.54
CA GLU A 257 -10.87 22.45 -8.48
C GLU A 257 -10.13 21.48 -9.41
N GLY A 258 -9.04 21.93 -10.05
CA GLY A 258 -8.24 21.08 -10.93
C GLY A 258 -7.67 19.87 -10.20
N SER A 259 -7.11 20.09 -9.01
CA SER A 259 -6.57 19.00 -8.17
C SER A 259 -7.65 18.03 -7.71
N THR A 260 -8.85 18.52 -7.36
CA THR A 260 -9.97 17.68 -6.95
C THR A 260 -10.44 16.79 -8.10
N ARG A 261 -10.61 17.35 -9.31
CA ARG A 261 -10.95 16.57 -10.50
C ARG A 261 -9.94 15.46 -10.80
N ARG A 262 -8.64 15.76 -10.68
CA ARG A 262 -7.58 14.77 -10.85
C ARG A 262 -7.66 13.65 -9.80
N ILE A 263 -7.88 13.97 -8.53
CA ILE A 263 -8.00 12.98 -7.45
C ILE A 263 -9.26 12.12 -7.62
N ASP A 264 -10.36 12.72 -8.05
CA ASP A 264 -11.61 12.00 -8.33
C ASP A 264 -11.45 11.04 -9.52
N ALA A 265 -10.70 11.43 -10.57
CA ALA A 265 -10.36 10.52 -11.66
C ALA A 265 -9.48 9.34 -11.17
N MET A 266 -8.51 9.59 -10.28
CA MET A 266 -7.69 8.54 -9.66
C MET A 266 -8.54 7.53 -8.89
N ARG A 267 -9.69 7.93 -8.33
CA ARG A 267 -10.56 7.00 -7.61
C ARG A 267 -11.07 5.87 -8.50
N GLY A 268 -11.42 6.16 -9.76
CA GLY A 268 -11.85 5.13 -10.71
C GLY A 268 -10.77 4.09 -10.98
N VAL A 269 -9.51 4.51 -11.08
CA VAL A 269 -8.35 3.62 -11.26
C VAL A 269 -8.11 2.76 -10.01
N GLU A 270 -8.24 3.32 -8.82
CA GLU A 270 -8.15 2.57 -7.56
C GLU A 270 -9.22 1.49 -7.44
N ASP A 271 -10.46 1.78 -7.88
CA ASP A 271 -11.54 0.80 -7.91
C ASP A 271 -11.26 -0.33 -8.92
N LEU A 272 -10.66 -0.02 -10.07
CA LEU A 272 -10.20 -1.03 -11.03
C LEU A 272 -9.07 -1.89 -10.48
N LEU A 273 -8.09 -1.30 -9.78
CA LEU A 273 -7.02 -2.03 -9.10
C LEU A 273 -7.57 -3.02 -8.07
N ALA A 274 -8.54 -2.59 -7.27
CA ALA A 274 -9.19 -3.45 -6.29
C ALA A 274 -9.98 -4.60 -6.94
N LEU A 275 -10.66 -4.33 -8.06
CA LEU A 275 -11.37 -5.35 -8.82
C LEU A 275 -10.40 -6.37 -9.44
N HIS A 276 -9.31 -5.89 -10.06
CA HIS A 276 -8.28 -6.72 -10.66
C HIS A 276 -7.63 -7.65 -9.62
N LEU A 277 -7.26 -7.11 -8.45
CA LEU A 277 -6.70 -7.90 -7.35
C LEU A 277 -7.67 -9.01 -6.90
N ARG A 278 -8.97 -8.69 -6.76
CA ARG A 278 -9.98 -9.70 -6.39
C ARG A 278 -10.09 -10.80 -7.43
N HIS A 279 -10.20 -10.42 -8.71
CA HIS A 279 -10.32 -11.38 -9.80
C HIS A 279 -9.08 -12.28 -9.92
N LEU A 280 -7.89 -11.71 -9.68
CA LEU A 280 -6.64 -12.44 -9.65
C LEU A 280 -6.65 -13.49 -8.53
N CYS A 281 -7.00 -13.09 -7.30
CA CYS A 281 -7.12 -14.03 -6.17
C CYS A 281 -8.13 -15.16 -6.48
N GLU A 282 -9.32 -14.83 -6.99
CA GLU A 282 -10.35 -15.81 -7.35
C GLU A 282 -9.85 -16.81 -8.41
N THR A 283 -9.17 -16.30 -9.44
CA THR A 283 -8.63 -17.10 -10.54
C THR A 283 -7.53 -18.05 -10.03
N ARG A 284 -6.59 -17.55 -9.24
CA ARG A 284 -5.49 -18.35 -8.67
C ARG A 284 -6.01 -19.43 -7.73
N ILE A 285 -7.00 -19.12 -6.88
CA ILE A 285 -7.67 -20.12 -6.02
C ILE A 285 -8.37 -21.20 -6.86
N ALA A 286 -9.11 -20.80 -7.91
CA ALA A 286 -9.81 -21.73 -8.78
C ALA A 286 -8.84 -22.67 -9.54
N GLN A 287 -7.72 -22.12 -10.04
CA GLN A 287 -6.65 -22.87 -10.68
C GLN A 287 -6.04 -23.89 -9.71
N ALA A 288 -5.61 -23.45 -8.52
CA ALA A 288 -5.00 -24.33 -7.51
C ALA A 288 -5.96 -25.46 -7.08
N ARG A 289 -7.25 -25.16 -6.94
CA ARG A 289 -8.28 -26.17 -6.65
C ARG A 289 -8.48 -27.15 -7.81
N SER A 290 -8.36 -26.72 -9.06
CA SER A 290 -8.43 -27.61 -10.22
C SER A 290 -7.23 -28.53 -10.30
N GLU A 291 -6.02 -27.98 -10.18
CA GLU A 291 -4.78 -28.75 -10.16
C GLU A 291 -4.78 -29.81 -9.05
N LEU A 292 -5.30 -29.48 -7.86
CA LEU A 292 -5.44 -30.45 -6.76
C LEU A 292 -6.38 -31.61 -7.14
N ARG A 293 -7.50 -31.33 -7.82
CA ARG A 293 -8.43 -32.37 -8.27
C ARG A 293 -7.77 -33.27 -9.31
N ASP A 294 -7.10 -32.69 -10.30
CA ASP A 294 -6.43 -33.42 -11.37
C ASP A 294 -5.30 -34.29 -10.81
N GLN A 295 -4.52 -33.77 -9.85
CA GLN A 295 -3.47 -34.51 -9.18
C GLN A 295 -4.01 -35.68 -8.34
N ARG A 296 -5.17 -35.52 -7.67
CA ARG A 296 -5.83 -36.62 -6.96
C ARG A 296 -6.24 -37.73 -7.92
N VAL A 297 -6.90 -37.40 -9.01
CA VAL A 297 -7.33 -38.37 -10.03
C VAL A 297 -6.13 -39.12 -10.61
N LEU A 298 -5.04 -38.42 -10.92
CA LEU A 298 -3.80 -39.04 -11.42
C LEU A 298 -3.19 -40.00 -10.40
N LEU A 299 -3.10 -39.60 -9.13
CA LEU A 299 -2.55 -40.44 -8.07
C LEU A 299 -3.43 -41.68 -7.80
N GLU A 300 -4.76 -41.54 -7.86
CA GLU A 300 -5.70 -42.66 -7.75
C GLU A 300 -5.57 -43.63 -8.94
N ALA A 301 -5.46 -43.10 -10.17
CA ALA A 301 -5.24 -43.91 -11.36
C ALA A 301 -3.93 -44.71 -11.27
N LEU A 302 -2.81 -44.06 -10.91
CA LEU A 302 -1.52 -44.73 -10.75
C LEU A 302 -1.48 -45.72 -9.59
N ALA A 303 -2.31 -45.54 -8.55
CA ALA A 303 -2.45 -46.49 -7.45
C ALA A 303 -3.33 -47.70 -7.82
N SER A 304 -4.23 -47.54 -8.80
CA SER A 304 -5.11 -48.61 -9.29
C SER A 304 -4.47 -49.53 -10.32
N GLU A 305 -3.35 -49.12 -10.94
CA GLU A 305 -2.54 -49.99 -11.80
C GLU A 305 -1.87 -51.10 -10.95
N THR A 306 -2.41 -52.31 -11.04
CA THR A 306 -1.93 -53.49 -10.30
C THR A 306 -0.46 -53.81 -10.59
N PRO A 307 0.36 -54.18 -9.58
CA PRO A 307 1.70 -54.69 -9.82
C PRO A 307 1.67 -55.92 -10.72
N TYR A 308 2.55 -55.94 -11.73
CA TYR A 308 2.77 -57.13 -12.56
C TYR A 308 3.12 -58.33 -11.66
N PRO A 309 2.41 -59.47 -11.74
CA PRO A 309 2.76 -60.65 -10.95
C PRO A 309 4.07 -61.22 -11.49
N GLY A 310 5.19 -60.93 -10.82
CA GLY A 310 6.53 -61.41 -11.18
C GLY A 310 7.71 -60.55 -10.74
N ALA A 311 7.51 -59.34 -10.21
CA ALA A 311 8.60 -58.49 -9.72
C ALA A 311 9.01 -58.87 -8.28
N ASP A 312 9.85 -59.89 -8.17
CA ASP A 312 10.56 -60.23 -6.95
C ASP A 312 11.57 -59.11 -6.63
N GLY A 313 11.36 -58.41 -5.51
CA GLY A 313 12.34 -57.53 -4.87
C GLY A 313 12.48 -56.11 -5.44
N GLY A 314 12.09 -55.09 -4.64
CA GLY A 314 12.79 -53.80 -4.71
C GLY A 314 12.08 -52.56 -4.17
N ALA A 315 10.78 -52.37 -4.42
CA ALA A 315 10.11 -51.12 -4.06
C ALA A 315 8.64 -51.35 -3.65
N PRO A 316 8.14 -50.74 -2.56
CA PRO A 316 6.75 -50.89 -2.10
C PRO A 316 5.70 -50.38 -3.10
N TYR A 317 6.13 -49.55 -4.06
CA TYR A 317 5.34 -48.94 -5.11
C TYR A 317 6.08 -49.21 -6.43
N GLY A 318 5.43 -49.74 -7.46
CA GLY A 318 6.12 -50.11 -8.71
C GLY A 318 6.97 -48.96 -9.30
N PRO A 319 8.03 -49.26 -10.07
CA PRO A 319 9.03 -48.28 -10.51
C PRO A 319 8.48 -47.11 -11.35
N GLN A 320 7.27 -47.25 -11.91
CA GLN A 320 6.57 -46.19 -12.65
C GLN A 320 5.92 -45.16 -11.72
N LEU A 321 5.30 -45.61 -10.62
CA LEU A 321 4.68 -44.73 -9.62
C LEU A 321 5.74 -43.91 -8.89
N GLU A 322 6.88 -44.51 -8.54
CA GLU A 322 8.00 -43.78 -7.92
C GLU A 322 8.62 -42.74 -8.86
N ARG A 323 8.84 -43.04 -10.14
CA ARG A 323 9.32 -42.04 -11.12
C ARG A 323 8.32 -40.91 -11.33
N SER A 324 7.02 -41.22 -11.38
CA SER A 324 5.97 -40.22 -11.56
C SER A 324 5.86 -39.28 -10.34
N ILE A 325 5.87 -39.84 -9.12
CA ILE A 325 5.90 -39.05 -7.88
C ILE A 325 7.15 -38.19 -7.81
N LEU A 326 8.32 -38.75 -8.12
CA LEU A 326 9.59 -38.01 -8.06
C LEU A 326 9.64 -36.90 -9.11
N GLY A 327 9.10 -37.13 -10.32
CA GLY A 327 8.92 -36.10 -11.34
C GLY A 327 7.98 -34.98 -10.88
N MET A 328 6.83 -35.32 -10.28
CA MET A 328 5.91 -34.33 -9.71
C MET A 328 6.57 -33.50 -8.59
N VAL A 329 7.33 -34.12 -7.70
CA VAL A 329 8.07 -33.41 -6.63
C VAL A 329 9.12 -32.46 -7.23
N GLN A 330 9.87 -32.90 -8.24
CA GLN A 330 10.86 -32.04 -8.91
C GLN A 330 10.20 -30.84 -9.60
N GLU A 331 9.07 -31.06 -10.28
CA GLU A 331 8.32 -29.98 -10.93
C GLU A 331 7.77 -28.98 -9.90
N GLN A 332 7.20 -29.48 -8.81
CA GLN A 332 6.78 -28.64 -7.69
C GLN A 332 7.93 -27.81 -7.11
N SER A 333 9.09 -28.43 -6.91
CA SER A 333 10.27 -27.74 -6.38
C SER A 333 10.77 -26.64 -7.31
N ARG A 334 10.82 -26.89 -8.63
CA ARG A 334 11.22 -25.88 -9.62
C ARG A 334 10.25 -24.71 -9.65
N ARG A 335 8.94 -24.99 -9.62
CA ARG A 335 7.89 -23.97 -9.58
C ARG A 335 8.01 -23.09 -8.33
N LEU A 336 8.15 -23.70 -7.16
CA LEU A 336 8.31 -22.95 -5.89
C LEU A 336 9.58 -22.10 -5.88
N GLN A 337 10.68 -22.60 -6.46
CA GLN A 337 11.91 -21.82 -6.58
C GLN A 337 11.73 -20.61 -7.51
N ALA A 338 11.12 -20.80 -8.69
CA ALA A 338 10.83 -19.70 -9.61
C ALA A 338 9.92 -18.64 -9.00
N MET A 339 8.87 -19.06 -8.27
CA MET A 339 8.00 -18.14 -7.51
C MET A 339 8.77 -17.40 -6.43
N GLY A 340 9.70 -18.07 -5.74
CA GLY A 340 10.57 -17.45 -4.74
C GLY A 340 11.45 -16.35 -5.33
N ASP A 341 12.12 -16.64 -6.44
CA ASP A 341 12.99 -15.68 -7.13
C ASP A 341 12.20 -14.44 -7.61
N GLU A 342 10.98 -14.64 -8.13
CA GLU A 342 10.10 -13.56 -8.56
C GLU A 342 9.61 -12.71 -7.36
N LEU A 343 9.22 -13.35 -6.26
CA LEU A 343 8.83 -12.64 -5.03
C LEU A 343 9.96 -11.80 -4.48
N ASP A 344 11.20 -12.30 -4.50
CA ASP A 344 12.35 -11.55 -4.00
C ASP A 344 12.62 -10.31 -4.87
N ALA A 345 12.43 -10.41 -6.19
CA ALA A 345 12.49 -9.27 -7.09
C ALA A 345 11.39 -8.22 -6.80
N VAL A 346 10.15 -8.66 -6.58
CA VAL A 346 9.03 -7.77 -6.21
C VAL A 346 9.26 -7.12 -4.85
N ARG A 347 9.72 -7.90 -3.87
CA ARG A 347 10.02 -7.43 -2.51
C ARG A 347 11.20 -6.48 -2.47
N ALA A 348 12.16 -6.56 -3.39
CA ALA A 348 13.25 -5.59 -3.45
C ALA A 348 12.73 -4.15 -3.52
N SER A 349 11.70 -3.90 -4.35
CA SER A 349 11.05 -2.58 -4.45
C SER A 349 10.38 -2.14 -3.14
N LEU A 350 9.69 -3.05 -2.45
CA LEU A 350 9.12 -2.78 -1.12
C LEU A 350 10.21 -2.56 -0.06
N ASN A 351 11.31 -3.30 -0.13
CA ASN A 351 12.43 -3.22 0.80
C ASN A 351 13.16 -1.88 0.71
N GLU A 352 13.34 -1.31 -0.48
CA GLU A 352 13.90 0.05 -0.62
C GLU A 352 13.12 1.05 0.24
N ARG A 353 11.79 0.94 0.22
CA ARG A 353 10.93 1.79 1.06
C ARG A 353 11.06 1.46 2.55
N LYS A 354 11.13 0.19 2.95
CA LYS A 354 11.38 -0.18 4.36
C LYS A 354 12.66 0.41 4.89
N VAL A 355 13.73 0.39 4.09
CA VAL A 355 15.01 0.97 4.48
C VAL A 355 14.84 2.47 4.73
N VAL A 356 14.16 3.19 3.83
CA VAL A 356 13.88 4.63 4.02
C VAL A 356 13.03 4.89 5.26
N GLU A 357 11.95 4.13 5.48
CA GLU A 357 11.09 4.26 6.66
C GLU A 357 11.84 3.94 7.96
N ARG A 358 12.69 2.92 7.98
CA ARG A 358 13.55 2.59 9.13
C ARG A 358 14.56 3.68 9.40
N ALA A 359 15.21 4.21 8.37
CA ALA A 359 16.15 5.31 8.51
C ALA A 359 15.46 6.58 9.05
N LYS A 360 14.23 6.87 8.58
CA LYS A 360 13.41 7.94 9.15
C LYS A 360 13.10 7.68 10.63
N GLY A 361 12.61 6.50 10.97
CA GLY A 361 12.29 6.13 12.36
C GLY A 361 13.50 6.24 13.28
N LEU A 362 14.68 5.87 12.79
CA LEU A 362 15.93 6.01 13.52
C LEU A 362 16.31 7.47 13.76
N LEU A 363 16.17 8.33 12.74
CA LEU A 363 16.39 9.76 12.87
C LEU A 363 15.37 10.41 13.81
N MET A 364 14.11 9.99 13.77
CA MET A 364 13.08 10.46 14.69
C MET A 364 13.43 10.09 16.13
N ALA A 365 13.87 8.85 16.37
CA ALA A 365 14.24 8.37 17.70
C ALA A 365 15.51 9.05 18.25
N HIS A 366 16.58 9.13 17.45
CA HIS A 366 17.88 9.62 17.93
C HIS A 366 18.05 11.15 17.85
N ARG A 367 17.33 11.83 16.95
CA ARG A 367 17.45 13.28 16.75
C ARG A 367 16.19 14.06 17.15
N LEU A 368 15.17 13.39 17.71
CA LEU A 368 13.90 13.99 18.11
C LEU A 368 13.26 14.83 16.99
N MET A 369 13.42 14.38 15.76
CA MET A 369 12.90 15.05 14.58
C MET A 369 11.50 14.52 14.26
N SER A 370 10.64 15.38 13.73
CA SER A 370 9.38 14.93 13.12
C SER A 370 9.66 14.07 11.87
N GLU A 371 8.70 13.26 11.47
CA GLU A 371 8.84 12.41 10.27
C GLU A 371 9.21 13.23 9.02
N GLU A 372 8.63 14.41 8.89
CA GLU A 372 8.85 15.32 7.76
C GLU A 372 10.29 15.88 7.76
N GLU A 373 10.85 16.17 8.94
CA GLU A 373 12.24 16.61 9.11
C GLU A 373 13.24 15.48 8.89
N ALA A 374 12.94 14.27 9.37
CA ALA A 374 13.77 13.08 9.16
C ALA A 374 13.89 12.73 7.68
N TYR A 375 12.77 12.80 6.94
CA TYR A 375 12.78 12.61 5.49
C TYR A 375 13.60 13.71 4.78
N LYS A 376 13.40 14.98 5.16
CA LYS A 376 14.18 16.11 4.63
C LYS A 376 15.68 15.91 4.84
N ALA A 377 16.09 15.44 6.01
CA ALA A 377 17.50 15.17 6.32
C ALA A 377 18.09 14.07 5.41
N LEU A 378 17.39 12.93 5.25
CA LEU A 378 17.82 11.85 4.36
C LEU A 378 17.94 12.32 2.91
N ARG A 379 16.97 13.10 2.45
CA ARG A 379 16.98 13.65 1.10
C ARG A 379 18.10 14.65 0.88
N GLN A 380 18.34 15.55 1.82
CA GLN A 380 19.44 16.51 1.73
C GLN A 380 20.79 15.78 1.67
N MET A 381 20.95 14.70 2.45
CA MET A 381 22.13 13.84 2.40
C MET A 381 22.26 13.15 1.04
N ALA A 382 21.17 12.63 0.47
CA ALA A 382 21.14 12.03 -0.86
C ALA A 382 21.53 13.03 -1.97
N MET A 383 21.01 14.25 -1.91
CA MET A 383 21.34 15.32 -2.86
C MET A 383 22.79 15.79 -2.72
N ASN A 384 23.28 15.99 -1.50
CA ASN A 384 24.66 16.42 -1.25
C ASN A 384 25.68 15.34 -1.69
N GLN A 385 25.30 14.06 -1.69
CA GLN A 385 26.16 12.94 -2.04
C GLN A 385 25.93 12.42 -3.47
N ASN A 386 24.96 12.94 -4.22
CA ASN A 386 24.51 12.41 -5.53
C ASN A 386 24.23 10.89 -5.49
N ARG A 387 23.56 10.40 -4.45
CA ARG A 387 23.19 8.99 -4.29
C ARG A 387 21.69 8.81 -4.25
N ARG A 388 21.19 7.58 -4.49
CA ARG A 388 19.77 7.29 -4.32
C ARG A 388 19.41 7.40 -2.84
N LEU A 389 18.16 7.76 -2.57
CA LEU A 389 17.65 7.91 -1.20
C LEU A 389 17.78 6.61 -0.40
N VAL A 390 17.57 5.46 -1.06
CA VAL A 390 17.73 4.14 -0.44
C VAL A 390 19.18 3.90 0.00
N ASP A 391 20.16 4.17 -0.84
CA ASP A 391 21.58 3.96 -0.51
C ASP A 391 22.04 4.81 0.69
N VAL A 392 21.49 6.03 0.80
CA VAL A 392 21.76 6.90 1.96
C VAL A 392 21.02 6.40 3.20
N ALA A 393 19.80 5.92 3.06
CA ALA A 393 19.06 5.31 4.16
C ALA A 393 19.78 4.05 4.69
N GLU A 394 20.34 3.20 3.81
CA GLU A 394 21.19 2.07 4.18
C GLU A 394 22.47 2.52 4.89
N ALA A 395 23.11 3.58 4.41
CA ALA A 395 24.29 4.14 5.05
C ALA A 395 23.97 4.66 6.48
N VAL A 396 22.83 5.34 6.66
CA VAL A 396 22.39 5.83 7.97
C VAL A 396 22.07 4.67 8.93
N LEU A 397 21.45 3.60 8.44
CA LEU A 397 21.14 2.42 9.24
C LEU A 397 22.41 1.65 9.63
N SER A 398 23.35 1.46 8.71
CA SER A 398 24.63 0.79 8.99
C SER A 398 25.51 1.60 9.94
N LEU A 399 25.47 2.94 9.89
CA LEU A 399 26.12 3.80 10.88
C LEU A 399 25.50 3.67 12.27
N ALA A 400 24.20 3.37 12.37
CA ALA A 400 23.52 3.18 13.65
C ALA A 400 23.87 1.86 14.32
N ASP A 401 24.17 0.80 13.56
CA ASP A 401 24.67 -0.46 14.10
C ASP A 401 26.08 -0.33 14.71
N VAL A 402 26.83 0.70 14.31
CA VAL A 402 28.19 1.01 14.82
C VAL A 402 28.17 2.01 15.99
N LEU A 403 27.11 2.78 16.16
CA LEU A 403 26.96 3.73 17.26
C LEU A 403 26.29 3.03 18.46
N PRO A 404 26.96 2.86 19.62
CA PRO A 404 26.32 2.27 20.78
C PRO A 404 25.14 3.13 21.21
N GLY A 405 24.00 2.48 21.46
CA GLY A 405 22.72 3.10 21.78
C GLY A 405 22.87 4.20 22.82
N GLY A 406 22.56 5.43 22.41
CA GLY A 406 22.38 6.56 23.31
C GLY A 406 21.17 6.30 24.19
N ALA A 407 21.38 5.59 25.29
CA ALA A 407 20.49 5.61 26.44
C ALA A 407 20.43 7.05 26.96
N ARG A 408 19.24 7.65 26.92
CA ARG A 408 18.75 8.57 27.94
C ARG A 408 17.24 8.67 27.89
#